data_AF-A0A1V2K183-F1
#
_entry.id   AF-A0A1V2K183-F1
#
_cell.length_a   1.000
_cell.length_b   1.000
_cell.length_c   1.000
_cell.angle_alpha   90.00
_cell.angle_beta   90.00
_cell.angle_gamma   90.00
#
_symmetry.space_group_name_H-M   'P 1'
#
loop_
_entity.id
_entity.type
_entity.pdbx_description
1 polymer ?
#
loop_
_entity_poly.entity_id
_entity_poly.type
_entity_poly.pdbx_seq_one_letter_code
_entity_poly.pdbx_strand_id
1 'polypeptide(L)'
;MKAHPPAWWTWLKGNDLRVQLLGSDTNITVQGWYDNSVSRLDRIALGGSHTDYLLGTQVDQLVQAMAGFSGSHPGFDPKASGVISDASLLATLSSSWLTSPAA
;
A
#
# COMPACT_ATOMS: atom_id res chain seq x y z
N MET A 1 11.54 -19.16 -6.67
CA MET A 1 10.38 -18.81 -5.83
C MET A 1 10.31 -17.29 -5.82
N LYS A 2 9.34 -16.65 -6.49
CA LYS A 2 9.15 -15.21 -6.33
C LYS A 2 8.68 -15.00 -4.90
N ALA A 3 9.54 -14.44 -4.04
CA ALA A 3 9.12 -13.97 -2.73
C ALA A 3 7.94 -13.03 -2.99
N HIS A 4 6.76 -13.38 -2.48
CA HIS A 4 5.62 -12.48 -2.54
C HIS A 4 6.03 -11.28 -1.68
N PRO A 5 6.02 -10.04 -2.23
CA PRO A 5 6.37 -8.88 -1.43
C PRO A 5 5.47 -8.85 -0.18
N PRO A 6 5.97 -8.31 0.95
CA PRO A 6 5.11 -8.06 2.09
C PRO A 6 3.85 -7.32 1.62
N ALA A 7 2.68 -7.83 1.96
CA ALA A 7 1.43 -7.21 1.56
C ALA A 7 1.27 -5.91 2.37
N TRP A 8 1.42 -4.77 1.69
CA TRP A 8 1.28 -3.44 2.28
C TRP A 8 -0.13 -2.92 2.04
N TRP A 9 -0.86 -2.67 3.12
CA TRP A 9 -2.17 -2.05 3.06
C TRP A 9 -2.03 -0.53 3.06
N THR A 10 -2.72 0.15 2.15
CA THR A 10 -2.61 1.59 1.89
C THR A 10 -3.99 2.24 1.90
N TRP A 11 -4.15 3.31 2.67
CA TRP A 11 -5.41 4.04 2.75
C TRP A 11 -5.18 5.48 3.16
N LEU A 12 -6.24 6.28 3.06
CA LEU A 12 -6.25 7.65 3.54
C LEU A 12 -6.89 7.79 4.90
N LYS A 13 -6.26 8.61 5.74
CA LYS A 13 -6.80 9.07 7.00
C LYS A 13 -6.78 10.59 7.00
N GLY A 14 -7.91 11.20 6.65
CA GLY A 14 -7.94 12.63 6.32
C GLY A 14 -7.09 12.89 5.07
N ASN A 15 -6.15 13.82 5.17
CA ASN A 15 -5.21 14.15 4.08
C ASN A 15 -3.91 13.34 4.14
N ASP A 16 -3.72 12.48 5.14
CA ASP A 16 -2.49 11.69 5.32
C ASP A 16 -2.60 10.34 4.64
N LEU A 17 -1.51 9.92 3.99
CA LEU A 17 -1.36 8.57 3.47
C LEU A 17 -0.84 7.65 4.56
N ARG A 18 -1.55 6.54 4.80
CA ARG A 18 -1.15 5.48 5.73
C ARG A 18 -0.76 4.25 4.96
N VAL A 19 0.37 3.65 5.34
CA VAL A 19 0.85 2.38 4.81
C VAL A 19 1.13 1.44 5.98
N GLN A 20 0.53 0.24 5.99
CA GLN A 20 0.60 -0.74 7.08
C GLN A 20 1.11 -2.07 6.53
N LEU A 21 2.06 -2.66 7.25
CA LEU A 21 2.42 -4.06 7.02
C LEU A 21 1.30 -4.95 7.56
N LEU A 22 0.73 -5.80 6.72
CA LEU A 22 -0.31 -6.74 7.13
C LEU A 22 0.15 -7.65 8.28
N GLY A 23 -0.73 -7.91 9.24
CA GLY A 23 -0.45 -8.78 10.39
C GLY A 23 0.54 -8.20 11.41
N SER A 24 0.77 -6.89 11.39
CA SER A 24 1.72 -6.19 12.26
C SER A 24 1.16 -4.86 12.76
N ASP A 25 1.80 -4.24 13.75
CA ASP A 25 1.59 -2.83 14.10
C ASP A 25 2.49 -1.87 13.31
N THR A 26 3.38 -2.41 12.47
CA THR A 26 4.34 -1.65 11.67
C THR A 26 3.64 -0.82 10.60
N ASN A 27 3.60 0.50 10.79
CA ASN A 27 2.99 1.42 9.85
C ASN A 27 3.82 2.67 9.63
N ILE A 28 3.60 3.29 8.47
CA ILE A 28 4.19 4.55 8.04
C ILE A 28 3.05 5.53 7.77
N THR A 29 3.27 6.79 8.12
CA THR A 29 2.37 7.90 7.79
C THR A 29 3.13 8.93 7.00
N VAL A 30 2.64 9.24 5.79
CA VAL A 30 3.08 10.40 5.03
C VAL A 30 2.06 11.51 5.27
N GLN A 31 2.45 12.48 6.08
CA GLN A 31 1.58 13.59 6.44
C GLN A 31 1.32 14.52 5.25
N GLY A 32 0.08 14.99 5.12
CA GLY A 32 -0.29 15.98 4.11
C GLY A 32 -0.25 15.47 2.67
N TRP A 33 -0.33 14.16 2.43
CA TRP A 33 -0.28 13.61 1.06
C TRP A 33 -1.32 14.23 0.10
N TYR A 34 -2.54 14.51 0.57
CA TYR A 34 -3.57 15.23 -0.20
C TYR A 34 -3.76 16.68 0.27
N ASP A 35 -2.78 17.27 0.97
CA ASP A 35 -2.81 18.69 1.28
C ASP A 35 -2.30 19.49 0.07
N ASN A 36 -3.02 20.54 -0.30
CA ASN A 36 -2.74 21.37 -1.46
C ASN A 36 -1.49 22.25 -1.26
N SER A 37 -1.00 22.36 -0.03
CA SER A 37 0.17 23.16 0.36
C SER A 37 1.51 22.43 0.28
N VAL A 38 1.49 21.10 0.04
CA VAL A 38 2.70 20.25 0.01
C VAL A 38 2.75 19.39 -1.24
N SER A 39 3.95 19.21 -1.78
CA SER A 39 4.19 18.31 -2.91
C SER A 39 4.14 16.85 -2.45
N ARG A 40 3.43 16.00 -3.20
CA ARG A 40 3.45 14.54 -3.01
C ARG A 40 4.83 13.97 -3.32
N LEU A 41 5.20 12.90 -2.61
CA LEU A 41 6.42 12.16 -2.94
C LEU A 41 6.23 11.44 -4.28
N ASP A 42 7.27 11.46 -5.11
CA ASP A 42 7.26 10.74 -6.39
C ASP A 42 7.32 9.22 -6.19
N ARG A 43 7.98 8.76 -5.12
CA ARG A 43 8.21 7.35 -4.83
C ARG A 43 8.25 7.08 -3.33
N ILE A 44 7.61 5.98 -2.92
CA ILE A 44 7.71 5.38 -1.59
C ILE A 44 8.36 4.01 -1.76
N ALA A 45 9.58 3.82 -1.26
CA ALA A 45 10.26 2.52 -1.27
C ALA A 45 10.17 1.86 0.10
N LEU A 46 9.88 0.56 0.13
CA LEU A 46 9.72 -0.21 1.36
C LEU A 46 10.68 -1.41 1.39
N GLY A 47 11.05 -1.83 2.61
CA GLY A 47 11.95 -2.96 2.85
C GLY A 47 13.43 -2.62 2.73
N GLY A 48 14.30 -3.41 3.37
CA GLY A 48 15.74 -3.12 3.47
C GLY A 48 16.52 -3.12 2.15
N SER A 49 15.98 -3.76 1.10
CA SER A 49 16.57 -3.76 -0.24
C SER A 49 16.05 -2.64 -1.14
N HIS A 50 15.02 -1.88 -0.72
CA HIS A 50 14.30 -0.87 -1.52
C HIS A 50 13.84 -1.38 -2.91
N THR A 51 13.72 -2.71 -3.08
CA THR A 51 13.36 -3.30 -4.36
C THR A 51 11.90 -3.08 -4.68
N ASP A 52 11.04 -3.02 -3.67
CA ASP A 52 9.62 -2.77 -3.85
C ASP A 52 9.30 -1.30 -3.57
N TYR A 53 8.61 -0.66 -4.50
CA TYR A 53 8.24 0.74 -4.39
C TYR A 53 6.87 1.04 -5.00
N LEU A 54 6.21 2.06 -4.45
CA LEU A 54 4.96 2.63 -4.92
C LEU A 54 5.24 4.01 -5.50
N LEU A 55 4.85 4.22 -6.76
CA LEU A 55 4.93 5.55 -7.37
C LEU A 55 3.78 6.42 -6.85
N GLY A 56 4.05 7.71 -6.64
CA GLY A 56 3.04 8.66 -6.18
C GLY A 56 1.82 8.72 -7.11
N THR A 57 2.03 8.49 -8.41
CA THR A 57 0.97 8.40 -9.43
C THR A 57 0.08 7.16 -9.33
N GLN A 58 0.54 6.11 -8.63
CA GLN A 58 -0.20 4.85 -8.45
C GLN A 58 -0.95 4.80 -7.11
N VAL A 59 -0.68 5.76 -6.20
CA VAL A 59 -1.31 5.81 -4.87
C VAL A 59 -2.83 5.90 -4.97
N ASP A 60 -3.36 6.76 -5.83
CA ASP A 60 -4.81 6.98 -5.97
C ASP A 60 -5.53 5.67 -6.35
N GLN A 61 -4.98 4.93 -7.32
CA GLN A 61 -5.54 3.64 -7.76
C GLN A 61 -5.50 2.59 -6.66
N LEU A 62 -4.40 2.53 -5.91
CA LEU A 62 -4.23 1.57 -4.82
C LEU A 62 -5.21 1.84 -3.67
N VAL A 63 -5.33 3.11 -3.25
CA VAL A 63 -6.27 3.54 -2.22
C VAL A 63 -7.71 3.22 -2.61
N GLN A 64 -8.10 3.46 -3.87
CA GLN A 64 -9.44 3.14 -4.36
C GLN A 64 -9.74 1.64 -4.34
N ALA A 65 -8.81 0.81 -4.83
CA ALA A 65 -8.99 -0.64 -4.83
C ALA A 65 -9.13 -1.21 -3.41
N MET A 66 -8.28 -0.74 -2.48
CA MET A 66 -8.31 -1.14 -1.08
C MET A 66 -9.58 -0.66 -0.36
N ALA A 67 -10.05 0.55 -0.64
CA ALA A 67 -11.32 1.04 -0.12
C ALA A 67 -12.50 0.18 -0.61
N GLY A 68 -12.52 -0.19 -1.90
CA GLY A 68 -13.55 -1.08 -2.46
C GLY A 68 -13.54 -2.47 -1.82
N PHE A 69 -12.35 -3.05 -1.62
CA PHE A 69 -12.19 -4.31 -0.92
C PHE A 69 -12.70 -4.23 0.52
N SER A 70 -12.28 -3.22 1.29
CA SER A 70 -12.71 -3.05 2.68
C SER A 70 -14.22 -2.83 2.81
N GLY A 71 -14.83 -2.11 1.86
CA GLY A 71 -16.29 -1.93 1.82
C GLY A 71 -17.06 -3.23 1.59
N SER A 72 -16.46 -4.19 0.87
CA SER A 72 -17.05 -5.51 0.61
C SER A 72 -16.75 -6.54 1.70
N HIS A 73 -15.83 -6.23 2.62
CA HIS A 73 -15.36 -7.13 3.68
C HIS A 73 -15.45 -6.44 5.06
N PRO A 74 -16.65 -6.20 5.58
CA PRO A 74 -16.84 -5.61 6.90
C PRO A 74 -16.32 -6.57 7.98
N GLY A 75 -15.15 -6.29 8.53
CA GLY A 75 -14.44 -7.18 9.46
C GLY A 75 -12.99 -7.46 9.05
N PHE A 76 -12.59 -7.05 7.85
CA PHE A 76 -11.18 -7.01 7.50
C PHE A 76 -10.45 -5.96 8.37
N ASP A 77 -9.48 -6.44 9.15
CA ASP A 77 -8.52 -5.59 9.87
C ASP A 77 -7.11 -5.86 9.32
N PRO A 78 -6.45 -4.88 8.66
CA PRO A 78 -5.12 -5.07 8.12
C PRO A 78 -4.05 -5.34 9.18
N LYS A 79 -4.27 -4.97 10.45
CA LYS A 79 -3.34 -5.28 11.54
C LYS A 79 -3.45 -6.72 12.01
N ALA A 80 -4.67 -7.26 12.04
CA ALA A 80 -4.92 -8.64 12.45
C ALA A 80 -4.74 -9.63 11.29
N SER A 81 -4.97 -9.19 10.06
CA SER A 81 -4.95 -10.04 8.87
C SER A 81 -3.55 -10.06 8.27
N GLY A 82 -2.87 -11.22 8.32
CA GLY A 82 -1.54 -11.39 7.73
C GLY A 82 -1.54 -11.66 6.22
N VAL A 83 -2.71 -11.89 5.61
CA VAL A 83 -2.85 -12.25 4.19
C VAL A 83 -4.05 -11.56 3.55
N ILE A 84 -3.93 -11.23 2.27
CA ILE A 84 -5.05 -10.88 1.39
C ILE A 84 -5.33 -12.10 0.51
N SER A 85 -6.55 -12.63 0.59
CA SER A 85 -6.98 -13.79 -0.20
C SER A 85 -7.71 -13.40 -1.51
N ASP A 86 -8.06 -12.13 -1.68
CA ASP A 86 -8.78 -11.64 -2.85
C ASP A 86 -7.87 -11.47 -4.06
N ALA A 87 -8.17 -12.21 -5.12
CA ALA A 87 -7.32 -12.27 -6.31
C ALA A 87 -7.26 -10.93 -7.07
N SER A 88 -8.37 -10.18 -7.10
CA SER A 88 -8.42 -8.89 -7.77
C SER A 88 -7.57 -7.85 -7.05
N LEU A 89 -7.64 -7.82 -5.72
CA LEU A 89 -6.82 -6.96 -4.89
C LEU A 89 -5.34 -7.35 -4.95
N LEU A 90 -5.01 -8.65 -4.97
CA LEU A 90 -3.64 -9.13 -5.16
C LEU A 90 -3.07 -8.69 -6.51
N ALA A 91 -3.89 -8.70 -7.57
CA ALA A 91 -3.48 -8.23 -8.89
C ALA A 91 -3.22 -6.71 -8.91
N THR A 92 -4.07 -5.92 -8.25
CA THR A 92 -3.84 -4.48 -8.10
C THR A 92 -2.59 -4.21 -7.27
N LEU A 93 -2.41 -4.89 -6.14
CA LEU A 93 -1.20 -4.78 -5.31
C LEU A 93 0.07 -5.05 -6.11
N SER A 94 0.08 -6.13 -6.89
CA SER A 94 1.22 -6.50 -7.73
C SER A 94 1.49 -5.50 -8.87
N SER A 95 0.47 -4.73 -9.28
CA SER A 95 0.58 -3.72 -10.33
C SER A 95 0.97 -2.35 -9.77
N SER A 96 0.56 -2.03 -8.53
CA SER A 96 0.85 -0.77 -7.83
C SER A 96 2.18 -0.80 -7.07
N TRP A 97 2.58 -1.96 -6.55
CA TRP A 97 3.91 -2.14 -5.96
C TRP A 97 4.83 -2.72 -7.01
N LEU A 98 5.68 -1.86 -7.57
CA LEU A 98 6.66 -2.23 -8.57
C LEU A 98 7.89 -2.81 -7.90
N THR A 99 8.43 -3.88 -8.45
CA THR A 99 9.74 -4.41 -8.05
C THR A 99 10.80 -3.95 -9.06
N SER A 100 11.82 -3.22 -8.59
CA SER A 100 12.99 -2.93 -9.41
C SER A 100 13.79 -4.22 -9.64
N PRO A 101 14.21 -4.53 -10.88
CA PRO A 101 15.18 -5.61 -11.09
C PRO A 101 16.47 -5.26 -10.34
N ALA A 102 17.02 -6.23 -9.60
CA ALA A 102 18.33 -6.10 -9.02
C ALA A 102 19.35 -5.90 -10.16
N ALA A 103 20.15 -4.84 -10.07
CA ALA A 103 21.27 -4.59 -10.96
C ALA A 103 22.42 -5.57 -10.70
#